data_AF-A0AAD6ZVA8-F1
#
_entry.id   AF-A0AAD6ZVA8-F1
#
_cell.length_a   1.000
_cell.length_b   1.000
_cell.length_c   1.000
_cell.angle_alpha   90.00
_cell.angle_beta   90.00
_cell.angle_gamma   90.00
#
_symmetry.space_group_name_H-M   'P 1'
#
loop_
_entity.id
_entity.type
_entity.pdbx_description
1 polymer ?
#
loop_
_entity_poly.entity_id
_entity_poly.type
_entity_poly.pdbx_seq_one_letter_code
_entity_poly.pdbx_strand_id
1 'polypeptide(L)' 'PKIIQLTLDNFLDYWNNHKICTQHNKLLPSGFSPNSICDFPEKFGLTHFGVAAPQHFIDALWQNIPKTRKECYRWVPDE' A
#
# COMPACT_ATOMS: atom_id res chain seq x y z
N PRO A 1 19.53 -8.00 -3.49
CA PRO A 1 20.50 -6.95 -3.91
C PRO A 1 20.16 -5.58 -3.28
N LYS A 2 21.05 -5.07 -2.42
CA LYS A 2 20.84 -3.87 -1.58
C LYS A 2 20.50 -2.59 -2.37
N ILE A 3 20.95 -2.47 -3.62
CA ILE A 3 20.66 -1.30 -4.49
C ILE A 3 19.18 -1.23 -4.88
N ILE A 4 18.55 -2.37 -5.15
CA ILE A 4 17.11 -2.41 -5.46
C ILE A 4 16.31 -2.01 -4.23
N GLN A 5 16.68 -2.54 -3.06
CA GLN A 5 16.02 -2.18 -1.79
C GLN A 5 16.15 -0.68 -1.51
N LEU A 6 17.35 -0.11 -1.63
CA LEU A 6 17.57 1.32 -1.43
C LEU A 6 16.71 2.19 -2.36
N THR A 7 16.53 1.77 -3.62
CA THR A 7 15.70 2.50 -4.58
C THR A 7 14.22 2.39 -4.21
N LEU A 8 13.77 1.23 -3.74
CA LEU A 8 12.41 1.01 -3.25
C LEU A 8 12.14 1.84 -1.99
N ASP A 9 13.08 1.88 -1.05
CA ASP A 9 12.97 2.65 0.18
C ASP A 9 12.87 4.16 -0.15
N ASN A 10 13.75 4.66 -1.02
CA ASN A 10 13.70 6.05 -1.49
C ASN A 10 12.38 6.37 -2.19
N PHE A 11 11.87 5.44 -3.00
CA PHE A 11 10.58 5.63 -3.67
C PHE A 11 9.42 5.66 -2.66
N LEU A 12 9.42 4.75 -1.69
CA LEU A 12 8.41 4.71 -0.63
C LEU A 12 8.42 6.01 0.18
N ASP A 13 9.60 6.48 0.59
CA ASP A 13 9.74 7.73 1.33
C ASP A 13 9.24 8.94 0.51
N TYR A 14 9.61 9.01 -0.76
CA TYR A 14 9.08 10.04 -1.66
C TYR A 14 7.55 9.96 -1.77
N TRP A 15 7.02 8.79 -2.07
CA TRP A 15 5.60 8.60 -2.36
C TRP A 15 4.73 8.84 -1.12
N ASN A 16 5.14 8.32 0.03
CA ASN A 16 4.39 8.45 1.28
C ASN A 16 4.37 9.87 1.84
N ASN A 17 5.33 10.71 1.42
CA ASN A 17 5.37 12.14 1.73
C ASN A 17 4.81 13.03 0.60
N HIS A 18 4.51 12.46 -0.58
CA HIS A 18 3.98 13.20 -1.70
C HIS A 18 2.52 13.62 -1.45
N LYS A 19 2.25 14.93 -1.55
CA LYS A 19 0.90 15.48 -1.44
C LYS A 19 0.18 15.33 -2.78
N ILE A 20 -0.81 14.45 -2.82
CA ILE A 20 -1.68 14.30 -4.00
C ILE A 20 -2.57 15.52 -4.22
N CYS A 21 -2.96 15.81 -5.46
CA CYS A 21 -3.91 16.88 -5.77
C CYS A 21 -5.25 16.68 -5.03
N THR A 22 -5.90 17.79 -4.69
CA THR A 22 -7.25 17.78 -4.14
C THR A 22 -8.25 17.36 -5.21
N GLN A 23 -9.14 16.44 -4.86
CA GLN A 23 -10.23 15.99 -5.72
C GLN A 23 -11.55 16.25 -5.00
N HIS A 24 -12.43 17.02 -5.64
CA HIS A 24 -13.77 17.30 -5.10
C HIS A 24 -14.64 16.04 -5.15
N ASN A 25 -15.49 15.83 -4.14
CA ASN A 25 -16.42 14.68 -4.03
C ASN A 25 -15.77 13.29 -3.97
N LYS A 26 -14.59 13.17 -3.35
CA LYS A 26 -13.97 11.86 -3.08
C LYS A 26 -14.18 11.46 -1.62
N LEU A 27 -14.50 10.19 -1.40
CA LEU A 27 -14.61 9.60 -0.06
C LEU A 27 -13.26 9.59 0.68
N LEU A 28 -12.18 9.34 -0.07
CA LEU A 28 -10.82 9.31 0.48
C LEU A 28 -10.27 10.72 0.68
N PRO A 29 -9.50 10.96 1.76
CA PRO A 29 -8.80 12.22 1.96
C PRO A 29 -7.87 12.50 0.79
N SER A 30 -8.12 13.62 0.10
CA SER A 30 -7.31 14.12 -1.00
C SER A 30 -6.62 15.42 -0.57
N GLY A 31 -5.50 15.77 -1.21
CA GLY A 31 -4.72 16.94 -0.75
C GLY A 31 -3.84 16.69 0.46
N PHE A 32 -3.60 15.43 0.86
CA PHE A 32 -2.72 15.09 1.98
C PHE A 32 -1.75 14.00 1.56
N SER A 33 -0.60 13.92 2.25
CA SER A 33 0.31 12.78 2.04
C SER A 33 -0.26 11.53 2.73
N PRO A 34 0.01 10.33 2.18
CA PRO A 34 -0.38 9.08 2.82
C PRO A 34 0.04 8.99 4.30
N ASN A 35 1.28 9.37 4.63
CA ASN A 35 1.76 9.37 6.02
C ASN A 35 0.92 10.27 6.92
N SER A 36 0.54 11.46 6.46
CA SER A 36 -0.29 12.38 7.26
C SER A 36 -1.63 11.74 7.66
N ILE A 37 -2.22 10.95 6.78
CA ILE A 37 -3.51 10.28 7.02
C ILE A 37 -3.33 9.11 8.00
N CYS A 38 -2.26 8.34 7.84
CA CYS A 38 -1.96 7.19 8.70
C CYS A 38 -1.47 7.58 10.10
N ASP A 39 -0.66 8.63 10.21
CA ASP A 39 -0.07 9.11 11.47
C ASP A 39 -1.09 9.90 12.31
N PHE A 40 -2.03 10.59 11.65
CA PHE A 40 -3.03 11.44 12.31
C PHE A 40 -4.46 11.11 11.88
N PRO A 41 -4.91 9.85 12.01
CA PRO A 41 -6.22 9.41 11.51
C PRO A 41 -7.39 10.16 12.17
N GLU A 42 -7.20 10.65 13.39
CA GLU A 42 -8.17 11.48 14.13
C GLU A 42 -8.51 12.78 13.40
N LYS A 43 -7.56 13.36 12.66
CA LYS A 43 -7.79 14.56 11.84
C LYS A 43 -8.63 14.29 10.59
N PHE A 44 -8.84 13.01 10.26
CA PHE A 44 -9.60 12.55 9.09
C PHE A 44 -10.87 11.79 9.49
N GLY A 45 -11.38 12.04 10.71
CA GLY A 45 -12.67 11.51 11.16
C GLY A 45 -12.69 10.00 11.39
N LEU A 46 -11.52 9.37 11.58
CA LEU A 46 -11.37 7.93 11.86
C LEU A 46 -12.14 7.02 10.89
N THR A 47 -12.39 7.51 9.68
CA THR A 47 -13.26 6.82 8.74
C THR A 47 -12.50 5.63 8.15
N HIS A 48 -13.11 4.45 8.21
CA HIS A 48 -12.54 3.28 7.55
C HIS A 48 -12.60 3.47 6.03
N PHE A 49 -11.43 3.67 5.43
CA PHE A 49 -11.27 3.95 4.00
C PHE A 49 -11.07 2.69 3.14
N GLY A 50 -11.07 1.50 3.75
CA GLY A 50 -10.97 0.25 3.02
C GLY A 50 -12.22 -0.04 2.20
N VAL A 51 -12.03 -0.47 0.96
CA VAL A 51 -13.11 -0.98 0.10
C VAL A 51 -13.17 -2.49 0.26
N ALA A 52 -14.35 -3.04 0.57
CA ALA A 52 -14.54 -4.48 0.66
C ALA A 52 -14.33 -5.09 -0.74
N ALA A 53 -13.27 -5.89 -0.90
CA ALA A 53 -13.02 -6.63 -2.12
C ALA A 53 -13.91 -7.89 -2.14
N PRO A 54 -14.69 -8.14 -3.21
CA PRO A 54 -15.42 -9.39 -3.35
C PRO A 54 -14.48 -10.60 -3.38
N GLN A 55 -14.87 -11.68 -2.70
CA GLN A 55 -14.03 -12.87 -2.53
C GLN A 55 -13.60 -13.49 -3.88
N HIS A 56 -14.46 -13.49 -4.89
CA HIS A 56 -14.14 -14.04 -6.20
C HIS A 56 -12.98 -13.30 -6.91
N PHE A 57 -12.80 -12.00 -6.68
CA PHE A 57 -11.63 -11.27 -7.21
C PHE A 57 -10.35 -11.70 -6.51
N ILE A 58 -10.42 -11.93 -5.19
CA ILE A 58 -9.30 -12.42 -4.40
C ILE A 58 -8.90 -13.80 -4.91
N ASP A 59 -9.86 -14.71 -5.09
CA ASP A 59 -9.63 -16.07 -5.57
C ASP A 59 -9.01 -16.10 -6.98
N ALA A 60 -9.51 -15.25 -7.88
CA ALA A 60 -8.94 -15.11 -9.23
C ALA A 60 -7.50 -14.58 -9.19
N LEU A 61 -7.19 -13.62 -8.32
CA LEU A 61 -5.82 -13.15 -8.13
C LEU A 61 -4.91 -14.26 -7.62
N TRP A 62 -5.37 -15.06 -6.64
CA TRP A 62 -4.59 -16.18 -6.10
C TRP A 62 -4.24 -17.23 -7.16
N GLN A 63 -5.14 -17.50 -8.12
CA GLN A 63 -4.87 -18.43 -9.22
C GLN A 63 -3.76 -17.95 -10.16
N ASN A 64 -3.51 -16.65 -10.25
CA ASN A 64 -2.51 -16.05 -11.14
C ASN A 64 -1.14 -15.88 -10.46
N ILE A 65 -1.02 -16.14 -9.15
CA ILE A 65 0.26 -16.00 -8.45
C ILE A 65 1.08 -17.28 -8.69
N PRO A 66 2.23 -17.20 -9.37
CA PRO A 66 3.00 -18.39 -9.78
C PRO A 66 3.68 -19.12 -8.61
N LYS A 67 3.74 -18.49 -7.44
CA LYS A 67 4.34 -19.04 -6.22
C LYS A 67 3.27 -19.24 -5.17
N THR A 68 3.31 -20.40 -4.53
CA THR A 68 2.43 -20.66 -3.39
C THR A 68 2.80 -19.74 -2.22
N ARG A 69 1.81 -19.43 -1.36
CA ARG A 69 2.05 -18.62 -0.16
C ARG A 69 3.27 -19.12 0.65
N LYS A 70 3.41 -20.43 0.82
CA LYS A 70 4.54 -21.04 1.55
C LYS A 70 5.89 -20.73 0.92
N GLU A 71 5.99 -20.73 -0.41
CA GLU A 71 7.22 -20.41 -1.12
C GLU A 71 7.59 -18.93 -1.00
N CYS A 72 6.58 -18.04 -1.00
CA CYS A 72 6.80 -16.60 -0.79
C CYS A 72 7.32 -16.27 0.61
N TYR A 73 6.96 -17.06 1.63
CA TYR A 73 7.39 -16.86 3.03
C TYR A 73 8.56 -17.77 3.46
N ARG A 74 9.22 -18.46 2.51
CA ARG A 74 10.42 -19.23 2.83
C ARG A 74 11.58 -18.28 3.11
N TRP A 75 12.31 -18.51 4.20
CA TRP A 75 13.57 -17.81 4.48
C TRP A 75 14.55 -17.97 3.31
N VAL A 76 15.04 -16.86 2.79
CA VAL A 76 16.06 -16.81 1.72
C VAL A 76 17.38 -16.40 2.38
N PRO A 77 18.49 -17.10 2.13
CA PRO A 77 19.81 -16.69 2.62
C PRO A 77 20.25 -15.33 2.05
N ASP A 78 21.02 -14.58 2.84
CA ASP A 78 21.63 -13.30 2.45
C ASP A 78 22.85 -13.53 1.53
N GLU A 79 22.64 -13.87 0.26
CA GLU A 79 23.70 -13.70 -0.76
C GLU A 79 23.79 -12.25 -1.26
#